data_AF-A0A848XS04-F1
#
_entry.id   AF-A0A848XS04-F1
#
_cell.length_a   1.000
_cell.length_b   1.000
_cell.length_c   1.000
_cell.angle_alpha   90.00
_cell.angle_beta   90.00
_cell.angle_gamma   90.00
#
_symmetry.space_group_name_H-M   'P 1'
#
loop_
_entity.id
_entity.type
_entity.pdbx_description
1 polymer ?
#
loop_
_entity_poly.entity_id
_entity_poly.type
_entity_poly.pdbx_seq_one_letter_code
_entity_poly.pdbx_strand_id
1 'polypeptide(L)'
;DAAAIPDGFSYDAVFNVQSTNSVVTLTTKTYNEAAGLMYVWWPQIDLDVSDGFMRDPWTDVPDPRIPVFFDGEVATDNETPHYSQWKYNDQTDDIPMVHSDLMRLIEAENLAAQSDFPGAMTILNTLRANVGLAALPAPADAAEMQTYLLSERFAELFMEGQRMLDLYRFDLVDDVFGPLADGERPATGRPIKFSMTDSEATVNANIQNDLAVRCLPTT
;
A
#
# COMPACT_ATOMS: atom_id res chain seq x y z
N ASP A 1 -14.37 4.32 -17.50
CA ASP A 1 -14.36 5.61 -16.79
C ASP A 1 -14.64 5.32 -15.32
N ALA A 2 -13.85 5.88 -14.40
CA ALA A 2 -13.96 5.59 -12.96
C ALA A 2 -15.30 6.08 -12.40
N ALA A 3 -15.77 7.25 -12.86
CA ALA A 3 -17.05 7.83 -12.48
C ALA A 3 -18.28 6.95 -12.84
N ALA A 4 -18.13 6.01 -13.79
CA ALA A 4 -19.20 5.11 -14.19
C ALA A 4 -19.40 3.91 -13.24
N ILE A 5 -18.47 3.70 -12.29
CA ILE A 5 -18.56 2.60 -11.34
C ILE A 5 -19.52 2.99 -10.20
N PRO A 6 -20.56 2.19 -9.92
CA PRO A 6 -21.51 2.49 -8.87
C PRO A 6 -20.89 2.30 -7.49
N ASP A 7 -21.41 3.02 -6.49
CA ASP A 7 -21.02 2.85 -5.09
C ASP A 7 -21.29 1.42 -4.62
N GLY A 8 -20.36 0.85 -3.85
CA GLY A 8 -20.45 -0.53 -3.35
C GLY A 8 -20.09 -1.60 -4.38
N PHE A 9 -19.64 -1.22 -5.59
CA PHE A 9 -19.05 -2.18 -6.52
C PHE A 9 -17.76 -2.77 -5.94
N SER A 10 -17.61 -4.09 -6.05
CA SER A 10 -16.36 -4.79 -5.78
C SER A 10 -16.16 -5.95 -6.74
N TYR A 11 -14.91 -6.20 -7.11
CA TYR A 11 -14.46 -7.39 -7.83
C TYR A 11 -13.29 -8.00 -7.07
N ASP A 12 -13.53 -9.19 -6.53
CA ASP A 12 -12.69 -9.74 -5.47
C ASP A 12 -11.98 -11.02 -5.93
N ALA A 13 -10.77 -11.21 -5.40
CA ALA A 13 -10.13 -12.50 -5.34
C ALA A 13 -10.83 -13.32 -4.25
N VAL A 14 -11.64 -14.30 -4.69
CA VAL A 14 -12.46 -15.12 -3.79
C VAL A 14 -11.69 -16.34 -3.30
N PHE A 15 -11.92 -16.70 -2.04
CA PHE A 15 -11.40 -17.95 -1.47
C PHE A 15 -12.07 -19.18 -2.10
N ASN A 16 -11.27 -20.21 -2.40
CA ASN A 16 -11.80 -21.49 -2.87
C ASN A 16 -11.01 -22.67 -2.28
N VAL A 17 -11.68 -23.54 -1.53
CA VAL A 17 -11.10 -24.75 -0.92
C VAL A 17 -10.57 -25.78 -1.93
N GLN A 18 -11.08 -25.76 -3.17
CA GLN A 18 -10.67 -26.68 -4.25
C GLN A 18 -9.58 -26.10 -5.14
N SER A 19 -9.31 -24.79 -5.03
CA SER A 19 -8.33 -24.09 -5.84
C SER A 19 -7.69 -23.00 -4.98
N THR A 20 -6.47 -23.24 -4.51
CA THR A 20 -5.72 -22.28 -3.70
C THR A 20 -5.45 -21.01 -4.49
N ASN A 21 -6.31 -20.00 -4.31
CA ASN A 21 -6.06 -18.66 -4.82
C ASN A 21 -4.86 -18.10 -4.06
N SER A 22 -3.75 -17.91 -4.76
CA SER A 22 -2.50 -17.45 -4.15
C SER A 22 -2.60 -16.03 -3.60
N VAL A 23 -3.48 -15.18 -4.17
CA VAL A 23 -3.68 -13.81 -3.65
C VAL A 23 -4.30 -13.90 -2.26
N VAL A 24 -5.44 -14.58 -2.14
CA VAL A 24 -6.10 -14.81 -0.85
C VAL A 24 -5.14 -15.48 0.12
N THR A 25 -4.50 -16.56 -0.30
CA THR A 25 -3.60 -17.33 0.57
C THR A 25 -2.43 -16.48 1.04
N LEU A 26 -1.72 -15.74 0.17
CA LEU A 26 -0.57 -14.93 0.61
C LEU A 26 -0.98 -13.75 1.47
N THR A 27 -2.17 -13.18 1.24
CA THR A 27 -2.69 -12.07 2.02
C THR A 27 -3.19 -12.51 3.40
N THR A 28 -3.58 -13.78 3.60
CA THR A 28 -4.26 -14.25 4.84
C THR A 28 -3.59 -15.46 5.53
N LYS A 29 -2.57 -16.09 4.93
CA LYS A 29 -2.01 -17.37 5.44
C LYS A 29 -1.39 -17.20 6.81
N THR A 30 -1.91 -18.00 7.74
CA THR A 30 -1.54 -18.11 9.16
C THR A 30 -1.63 -16.77 9.89
N TYR A 31 -2.82 -16.16 9.89
CA TYR A 31 -3.10 -14.95 10.69
C TYR A 31 -2.12 -13.79 10.44
N ASN A 32 -1.63 -13.70 9.19
CA ASN A 32 -0.73 -12.63 8.77
C ASN A 32 0.66 -12.64 9.43
N GLU A 33 1.10 -13.79 9.95
CA GLU A 33 2.46 -14.02 10.45
C GLU A 33 3.56 -13.76 9.39
N ALA A 34 3.22 -13.86 8.09
CA ALA A 34 4.15 -13.59 7.00
C ALA A 34 4.17 -12.11 6.56
N ALA A 35 3.16 -11.33 6.93
CA ALA A 35 2.92 -9.97 6.46
C ALA A 35 2.89 -9.00 7.64
N GLY A 36 4.05 -8.86 8.29
CA GLY A 36 4.26 -7.87 9.34
C GLY A 36 4.43 -6.45 8.77
N LEU A 37 3.96 -5.45 9.50
CA LEU A 37 4.30 -4.06 9.22
C LEU A 37 5.80 -3.85 9.41
N MET A 38 6.41 -3.22 8.41
CA MET A 38 7.82 -2.83 8.48
C MET A 38 8.07 -1.84 9.62
N TYR A 39 9.27 -1.92 10.21
CA TYR A 39 9.74 -1.05 11.31
C TYR A 39 9.50 0.46 11.07
N VAL A 40 9.58 0.92 9.82
CA VAL A 40 9.33 2.32 9.45
C VAL A 40 7.96 2.83 9.90
N TRP A 41 6.98 1.93 9.98
CA TRP A 41 5.61 2.26 10.34
C TRP A 41 5.32 2.11 11.83
N TRP A 42 6.22 1.50 12.60
CA TRP A 42 6.01 1.30 14.04
C TRP A 42 5.80 2.58 14.84
N PRO A 43 6.48 3.71 14.54
CA PRO A 43 6.17 4.98 15.22
C PRO A 43 4.74 5.47 15.00
N GLN A 44 4.07 4.98 13.95
CA GLN A 44 2.66 5.30 13.65
C GLN A 44 1.70 4.26 14.22
N ILE A 45 2.18 3.17 14.80
CA ILE A 45 1.33 2.18 15.46
C ILE A 45 1.10 2.63 16.89
N ASP A 46 -0.14 2.52 17.34
CA ASP A 46 -0.45 2.67 18.76
C ASP A 46 0.05 1.44 19.53
N LEU A 47 1.22 1.57 20.17
CA LEU A 47 1.87 0.47 20.88
C LEU A 47 1.20 0.14 22.22
N ASP A 48 0.27 0.99 22.69
CA ASP A 48 -0.40 0.85 23.98
C ASP A 48 -1.65 -0.04 23.91
N VAL A 49 -2.04 -0.49 22.71
CA VAL A 49 -3.17 -1.38 22.47
C VAL A 49 -2.75 -2.60 21.63
N SER A 50 -3.20 -3.80 22.01
CA SER A 50 -2.93 -5.03 21.26
C SER A 50 -3.67 -5.06 19.92
N ASP A 51 -4.87 -4.49 19.90
CA ASP A 51 -5.78 -4.41 18.75
C ASP A 51 -5.83 -2.93 18.36
N GLY A 52 -4.93 -2.54 17.47
CA GLY A 52 -4.66 -1.16 17.14
C GLY A 52 -5.00 -0.81 15.70
N PHE A 53 -4.87 0.46 15.39
CA PHE A 53 -4.80 0.94 14.03
C PHE A 53 -3.49 1.68 13.86
N MET A 54 -2.92 1.58 12.66
CA MET A 54 -1.87 2.51 12.30
C MET A 54 -2.49 3.91 12.15
N ARG A 55 -1.76 4.91 12.63
CA ARG A 55 -2.16 6.31 12.55
C ARG A 55 -1.99 6.80 11.12
N ASP A 56 -2.95 7.58 10.67
CA ASP A 56 -2.87 8.31 9.40
C ASP A 56 -1.58 9.15 9.39
N PRO A 57 -0.67 8.94 8.44
CA PRO A 57 0.59 9.67 8.35
C PRO A 57 0.45 11.19 8.33
N TRP A 58 -0.71 11.71 7.92
CA TRP A 58 -0.99 13.15 7.90
C TRP A 58 -1.60 13.67 9.20
N THR A 59 -2.70 13.03 9.67
CA THR A 59 -3.46 13.56 10.81
C THR A 59 -3.03 13.00 12.17
N ASP A 60 -2.16 11.99 12.19
CA ASP A 60 -1.66 11.29 13.39
C ASP A 60 -2.77 10.69 14.29
N VAL A 61 -3.96 10.50 13.73
CA VAL A 61 -5.07 9.79 14.38
C VAL A 61 -5.18 8.36 13.86
N PRO A 62 -5.59 7.40 14.71
CA PRO A 62 -5.79 6.01 14.28
C PRO A 62 -6.76 5.92 13.10
N ASP A 63 -6.35 5.25 12.02
CA ASP A 63 -7.18 5.07 10.81
C ASP A 63 -7.81 3.67 10.78
N PRO A 64 -9.16 3.54 10.88
CA PRO A 64 -9.84 2.25 10.88
C PRO A 64 -9.56 1.33 9.69
N ARG A 65 -9.06 1.89 8.57
CA ARG A 65 -8.74 1.15 7.35
C ARG A 65 -7.40 0.40 7.42
N ILE A 66 -6.57 0.73 8.41
CA ILE A 66 -5.24 0.13 8.61
C ILE A 66 -5.19 -0.58 9.98
N PRO A 67 -6.02 -1.62 10.19
CA PRO A 67 -5.98 -2.40 11.43
C PRO A 67 -4.68 -3.20 11.52
N VAL A 68 -4.12 -3.24 12.73
CA VAL A 68 -2.88 -3.93 13.06
C VAL A 68 -3.03 -4.64 14.40
N PHE A 69 -2.31 -5.73 14.58
CA PHE A 69 -2.38 -6.51 15.81
C PHE A 69 -1.02 -6.95 16.29
N PHE A 70 -0.89 -6.97 17.62
CA PHE A 70 0.29 -7.44 18.32
C PHE A 70 -0.12 -8.49 19.36
N ASP A 71 0.27 -9.74 19.12
CA ASP A 71 0.07 -10.89 20.01
C ASP A 71 1.16 -11.04 21.07
N GLY A 72 2.15 -10.14 21.08
CA GLY A 72 3.32 -10.25 21.94
C GLY A 72 4.45 -11.10 21.34
N GLU A 73 4.29 -11.60 20.12
CA GLU A 73 5.35 -12.31 19.43
C GLU A 73 6.45 -11.37 18.94
N VAL A 74 7.67 -11.89 18.98
CA VAL A 74 8.86 -11.25 18.43
C VAL A 74 9.27 -12.02 17.18
N ALA A 75 9.90 -11.33 16.23
CA ALA A 75 10.44 -11.92 15.03
C ALA A 75 11.51 -12.98 15.36
N THR A 76 12.04 -13.64 14.34
CA THR A 76 13.02 -14.73 14.50
C THR A 76 14.32 -14.31 15.19
N ASP A 77 14.61 -13.01 15.28
CA ASP A 77 15.72 -12.44 16.06
C ASP A 77 15.47 -12.41 17.57
N ASN A 78 14.25 -12.73 18.00
CA ASN A 78 13.80 -12.76 19.38
C ASN A 78 13.86 -11.39 20.10
N GLU A 79 13.91 -10.29 19.33
CA GLU A 79 14.02 -8.92 19.82
C GLU A 79 12.98 -7.98 19.20
N THR A 80 12.67 -8.14 17.92
CA THR A 80 11.85 -7.23 17.13
C THR A 80 10.36 -7.57 17.27
N PRO A 81 9.50 -6.72 17.88
CA PRO A 81 8.05 -6.93 17.91
C PRO A 81 7.44 -7.21 16.52
N HIS A 82 6.55 -8.19 16.43
CA HIS A 82 5.88 -8.52 15.18
C HIS A 82 4.45 -7.97 15.15
N TYR A 83 4.24 -6.87 14.41
CA TYR A 83 2.90 -6.30 14.18
C TYR A 83 2.30 -6.85 12.88
N SER A 84 1.26 -7.67 12.98
CA SER A 84 0.58 -8.26 11.82
C SER A 84 -0.47 -7.30 11.23
N GLN A 85 -0.64 -7.30 9.91
CA GLN A 85 -1.78 -6.62 9.27
C GLN A 85 -3.08 -7.33 9.64
N TRP A 86 -4.18 -6.61 9.92
CA TRP A 86 -5.45 -7.20 10.35
C TRP A 86 -6.66 -6.80 9.51
N LYS A 87 -6.42 -6.38 8.25
CA LYS A 87 -7.48 -5.94 7.33
C LYS A 87 -8.23 -7.14 6.77
N TYR A 88 -7.50 -8.23 6.51
CA TYR A 88 -8.02 -9.50 6.05
C TYR A 88 -7.47 -10.60 6.97
N ASN A 89 -8.32 -11.12 7.85
CA ASN A 89 -7.95 -11.94 9.01
C ASN A 89 -8.17 -13.43 8.78
N ASP A 90 -9.19 -13.79 8.00
CA ASP A 90 -9.52 -15.17 7.70
C ASP A 90 -9.11 -15.51 6.27
N GLN A 91 -8.75 -16.78 6.04
CA GLN A 91 -8.55 -17.32 4.70
C GLN A 91 -9.83 -17.29 3.87
N THR A 92 -11.00 -17.18 4.51
CA THR A 92 -12.28 -16.97 3.82
C THR A 92 -12.56 -15.52 3.46
N ASP A 93 -11.72 -14.56 3.87
CA ASP A 93 -11.92 -13.16 3.52
C ASP A 93 -11.66 -12.95 2.02
N ASP A 94 -12.60 -12.30 1.37
CA ASP A 94 -12.47 -11.90 -0.03
C ASP A 94 -11.55 -10.68 -0.12
N ILE A 95 -10.57 -10.73 -1.02
CA ILE A 95 -9.59 -9.66 -1.20
C ILE A 95 -10.01 -8.81 -2.40
N PRO A 96 -10.42 -7.55 -2.24
CA PRO A 96 -10.80 -6.70 -3.35
C PRO A 96 -9.60 -6.48 -4.27
N MET A 97 -9.80 -6.77 -5.56
CA MET A 97 -8.85 -6.44 -6.61
C MET A 97 -9.17 -5.06 -7.20
N VAL A 98 -10.47 -4.73 -7.26
CA VAL A 98 -11.00 -3.45 -7.71
C VAL A 98 -12.30 -3.17 -6.96
N HIS A 99 -12.45 -2.00 -6.36
CA HIS A 99 -13.68 -1.57 -5.67
C HIS A 99 -14.01 -0.10 -5.95
N SER A 100 -15.21 0.33 -5.58
CA SER A 100 -15.70 1.69 -5.84
C SER A 100 -14.82 2.77 -5.23
N ASP A 101 -14.29 2.59 -4.02
CA ASP A 101 -13.52 3.64 -3.35
C ASP A 101 -12.15 3.85 -4.01
N LEU A 102 -11.52 2.78 -4.53
CA LEU A 102 -10.37 2.89 -5.44
C LEU A 102 -10.71 3.77 -6.65
N MET A 103 -11.89 3.58 -7.25
CA MET A 103 -12.34 4.39 -8.40
C MET A 103 -12.54 5.85 -8.01
N ARG A 104 -13.13 6.12 -6.85
CA ARG A 104 -13.26 7.49 -6.31
C ARG A 104 -11.88 8.13 -6.10
N LEU A 105 -10.89 7.40 -5.61
CA LEU A 105 -9.53 7.91 -5.48
C LEU A 105 -8.86 8.23 -6.83
N ILE A 106 -9.15 7.46 -7.89
CA ILE A 106 -8.70 7.78 -9.26
C ILE A 106 -9.37 9.07 -9.76
N GLU A 107 -10.66 9.28 -9.48
CA GLU A 107 -11.35 10.52 -9.82
C GLU A 107 -10.76 11.72 -9.07
N ALA A 108 -10.51 11.58 -7.77
CA ALA A 108 -9.88 12.63 -6.96
C ALA A 108 -8.49 13.00 -7.50
N GLU A 109 -7.69 12.00 -7.89
CA GLU A 109 -6.41 12.21 -8.54
C GLU A 109 -6.53 12.97 -9.86
N ASN A 110 -7.47 12.58 -10.73
CA ASN A 110 -7.68 13.24 -12.01
C ASN A 110 -8.13 14.71 -11.83
N LEU A 111 -8.95 14.99 -10.82
CA LEU A 111 -9.34 16.36 -10.46
C LEU A 111 -8.14 17.16 -9.95
N ALA A 112 -7.32 16.58 -9.06
CA ALA A 112 -6.10 17.20 -8.58
C ALA A 112 -5.11 17.51 -9.71
N ALA A 113 -4.94 16.60 -10.68
CA ALA A 113 -4.11 16.81 -11.88
C ALA A 113 -4.60 17.98 -12.75
N GLN A 114 -5.91 18.25 -12.74
CA GLN A 114 -6.54 19.41 -13.40
C GLN A 114 -6.56 20.67 -12.53
N SER A 115 -5.90 20.66 -11.37
CA SER A 115 -5.92 21.73 -10.36
C SER A 115 -7.31 22.04 -9.77
N ASP A 116 -8.27 21.11 -9.88
CA ASP A 116 -9.54 21.19 -9.17
C ASP A 116 -9.43 20.56 -7.77
N PHE A 117 -8.72 21.27 -6.89
CA PHE A 117 -8.53 20.82 -5.50
C PHE A 117 -9.86 20.76 -4.72
N PRO A 118 -10.80 21.72 -4.84
CA PRO A 118 -12.10 21.59 -4.16
C PRO A 118 -12.87 20.33 -4.57
N GLY A 119 -12.84 19.98 -5.87
CA GLY A 119 -13.43 18.74 -6.37
C GLY A 119 -12.75 17.50 -5.78
N ALA A 120 -11.42 17.44 -5.85
CA ALA A 120 -10.65 16.32 -5.28
C ALA A 120 -10.90 16.15 -3.77
N MET A 121 -10.87 17.27 -3.02
CA MET A 121 -11.09 17.28 -1.58
C MET A 121 -12.51 16.88 -1.18
N THR A 122 -13.50 17.15 -2.03
CA THR A 122 -14.87 16.66 -1.79
C THR A 122 -14.87 15.13 -1.74
N ILE A 123 -14.21 14.48 -2.71
CA ILE A 123 -14.12 13.01 -2.76
C ILE A 123 -13.33 12.46 -1.57
N LEU A 124 -12.12 12.99 -1.31
CA LEU A 124 -11.29 12.52 -0.20
C LEU A 124 -12.02 12.63 1.15
N ASN A 125 -12.68 13.77 1.39
CA ASN A 125 -13.41 13.98 2.64
C ASN A 125 -14.68 13.12 2.75
N THR A 126 -15.31 12.75 1.64
CA THR A 126 -16.39 11.75 1.64
C THR A 126 -15.88 10.38 2.08
N LEU A 127 -14.74 9.91 1.55
CA LEU A 127 -14.15 8.64 1.96
C LEU A 127 -13.74 8.64 3.43
N ARG A 128 -13.09 9.71 3.90
CA ARG A 128 -12.76 9.89 5.33
C ARG A 128 -13.99 9.85 6.22
N ALA A 129 -15.08 10.50 5.81
CA ALA A 129 -16.32 10.51 6.58
C ALA A 129 -16.95 9.10 6.69
N ASN A 130 -16.83 8.26 5.66
CA ASN A 130 -17.36 6.89 5.68
C ASN A 130 -16.71 6.03 6.78
N VAL A 131 -15.46 6.31 7.12
CA VAL A 131 -14.71 5.63 8.19
C VAL A 131 -14.64 6.43 9.50
N GLY A 132 -15.42 7.51 9.60
CA GLY A 132 -15.54 8.32 10.83
C GLY A 132 -14.38 9.28 11.08
N LEU A 133 -13.51 9.51 10.10
CA LEU A 133 -12.41 10.47 10.21
C LEU A 133 -12.87 11.89 9.89
N ALA A 134 -12.23 12.87 10.53
CA ALA A 134 -12.50 14.28 10.26
C ALA A 134 -12.02 14.68 8.85
N ALA A 135 -12.69 15.66 8.25
CA ALA A 135 -12.31 16.23 6.97
C ALA A 135 -10.91 16.88 7.05
N LEU A 136 -10.12 16.70 6.00
CA LEU A 136 -8.86 17.40 5.79
C LEU A 136 -9.11 18.88 5.48
N PRO A 137 -8.21 19.79 5.92
CA PRO A 137 -8.31 21.21 5.59
C PRO A 137 -8.10 21.42 4.08
N ALA A 138 -8.38 22.62 3.58
CA ALA A 138 -8.08 22.95 2.20
C ALA A 138 -6.55 22.94 1.99
N PRO A 139 -6.03 22.28 0.94
CA PRO A 139 -4.60 22.26 0.67
C PRO A 139 -4.12 23.65 0.25
N ALA A 140 -2.95 24.06 0.74
CA ALA A 140 -2.30 25.31 0.42
C ALA A 140 -1.74 25.32 -1.00
N ASP A 141 -1.29 24.17 -1.49
CA ASP A 141 -0.70 24.01 -2.82
C ASP A 141 -0.85 22.58 -3.37
N ALA A 142 -0.30 22.37 -4.57
CA ALA A 142 -0.36 21.08 -5.25
C ALA A 142 0.42 19.97 -4.52
N ALA A 143 1.49 20.32 -3.80
CA ALA A 143 2.30 19.34 -3.08
C ALA A 143 1.55 18.84 -1.83
N GLU A 144 0.85 19.72 -1.13
CA GLU A 144 -0.04 19.34 -0.03
C GLU A 144 -1.22 18.51 -0.53
N MET A 145 -1.85 18.89 -1.65
CA MET A 145 -2.89 18.07 -2.29
C MET A 145 -2.39 16.67 -2.66
N GLN A 146 -1.18 16.55 -3.21
CA GLN A 146 -0.57 15.25 -3.52
C GLN A 146 -0.34 14.43 -2.25
N THR A 147 0.09 15.07 -1.17
CA THR A 147 0.29 14.42 0.13
C THR A 147 -1.02 13.85 0.66
N TYR A 148 -2.12 14.62 0.59
CA TYR A 148 -3.43 14.19 1.03
C TYR A 148 -3.94 13.00 0.21
N LEU A 149 -3.84 13.10 -1.11
CA LEU A 149 -4.21 12.02 -2.01
C LEU A 149 -3.43 10.74 -1.69
N LEU A 150 -2.11 10.84 -1.52
CA LEU A 150 -1.27 9.68 -1.24
C LEU A 150 -1.48 9.07 0.14
N SER A 151 -1.84 9.87 1.15
CA SER A 151 -2.22 9.37 2.47
C SER A 151 -3.53 8.58 2.39
N GLU A 152 -4.56 9.16 1.75
CA GLU A 152 -5.85 8.48 1.58
C GLU A 152 -5.74 7.22 0.74
N ARG A 153 -4.97 7.25 -0.35
CA ARG A 153 -4.72 6.05 -1.17
C ARG A 153 -3.97 4.97 -0.39
N PHE A 154 -3.02 5.36 0.46
CA PHE A 154 -2.28 4.40 1.27
C PHE A 154 -3.16 3.72 2.31
N ALA A 155 -4.03 4.48 2.98
CA ALA A 155 -4.95 3.95 3.98
C ALA A 155 -6.04 3.08 3.35
N GLU A 156 -6.71 3.60 2.31
CA GLU A 156 -7.80 2.89 1.64
C GLU A 156 -7.30 1.58 1.02
N LEU A 157 -6.18 1.63 0.29
CA LEU A 157 -5.66 0.51 -0.51
C LEU A 157 -4.62 -0.30 0.28
N PHE A 158 -4.64 -0.20 1.61
CA PHE A 158 -3.80 -1.02 2.48
C PHE A 158 -4.06 -2.50 2.18
N MET A 159 -2.99 -3.29 2.05
CA MET A 159 -3.01 -4.71 1.67
C MET A 159 -3.60 -5.07 0.28
N GLU A 160 -3.76 -4.08 -0.62
CA GLU A 160 -4.32 -4.29 -1.97
C GLU A 160 -3.31 -4.13 -3.11
N GLY A 161 -2.01 -4.08 -2.78
CA GLY A 161 -0.92 -4.13 -3.78
C GLY A 161 -0.70 -2.83 -4.58
N GLN A 162 -1.30 -1.70 -4.17
CA GLN A 162 -1.25 -0.44 -4.94
C GLN A 162 -0.08 0.48 -4.54
N ARG A 163 0.40 0.41 -3.29
CA ARG A 163 1.35 1.40 -2.74
C ARG A 163 2.65 1.54 -3.53
N MET A 164 3.29 0.43 -3.92
CA MET A 164 4.55 0.49 -4.69
C MET A 164 4.35 1.14 -6.07
N LEU A 165 3.21 0.89 -6.71
CA LEU A 165 2.87 1.49 -8.00
C LEU A 165 2.64 2.99 -7.87
N ASP A 166 1.96 3.41 -6.79
CA ASP A 166 1.76 4.83 -6.47
C ASP A 166 3.10 5.54 -6.23
N LEU A 167 3.98 4.96 -5.41
CA LEU A 167 5.30 5.56 -5.18
C LEU A 167 6.13 5.63 -6.46
N TYR A 168 6.09 4.61 -7.30
CA TYR A 168 6.84 4.59 -8.56
C TYR A 168 6.36 5.67 -9.54
N ARG A 169 5.05 5.80 -9.75
CA ARG A 169 4.50 6.76 -10.74
C ARG A 169 4.60 8.22 -10.29
N PHE A 170 4.77 8.46 -8.99
CA PHE A 170 5.00 9.79 -8.43
C PHE A 170 6.48 10.09 -8.13
N ASP A 171 7.39 9.18 -8.47
CA ASP A 171 8.84 9.33 -8.24
C ASP A 171 9.22 9.48 -6.75
N LEU A 172 8.48 8.78 -5.87
CA LEU A 172 8.61 8.87 -4.41
C LEU A 172 9.23 7.61 -3.76
N VAL A 173 9.71 6.66 -4.57
CA VAL A 173 10.29 5.40 -4.05
C VAL A 173 11.52 5.70 -3.19
N ASP A 174 12.42 6.55 -3.69
CA ASP A 174 13.65 6.90 -2.96
C ASP A 174 13.34 7.77 -1.74
N ASP A 175 12.36 8.67 -1.81
CA ASP A 175 11.96 9.50 -0.67
C ASP A 175 11.41 8.68 0.50
N VAL A 176 10.67 7.61 0.20
CA VAL A 176 10.08 6.74 1.22
C VAL A 176 11.07 5.69 1.74
N PHE A 177 11.83 5.04 0.84
CA PHE A 177 12.69 3.92 1.22
C PHE A 177 14.16 4.29 1.42
N GLY A 178 14.62 5.41 0.86
CA GLY A 178 15.97 5.93 1.05
C GLY A 178 16.33 6.18 2.52
N PRO A 179 15.43 6.75 3.36
CA PRO A 179 15.66 6.88 4.80
C PRO A 179 15.85 5.55 5.55
N LEU A 180 15.45 4.41 4.95
CA LEU A 180 15.63 3.07 5.52
C LEU A 180 16.96 2.42 5.15
N ALA A 181 17.87 3.19 4.55
CA ALA A 181 19.18 2.70 4.21
C ALA A 181 20.08 2.52 5.43
N ASP A 182 20.78 1.40 5.46
CA ASP A 182 21.81 1.11 6.46
C ASP A 182 23.03 0.42 5.80
N GLY A 183 24.01 0.02 6.60
CA GLY A 183 25.23 -0.61 6.11
C GLY A 183 25.01 -1.96 5.40
N GLU A 184 23.90 -2.64 5.67
CA GLU A 184 23.53 -3.92 5.04
C GLU A 184 22.56 -3.71 3.86
N ARG A 185 21.83 -2.59 3.86
CA ARG A 185 20.75 -2.26 2.93
C ARG A 185 21.00 -0.84 2.40
N PRO A 186 21.94 -0.64 1.46
CA PRO A 186 22.26 0.70 0.94
C PRO A 186 21.05 1.35 0.26
N ALA A 187 21.02 2.70 0.26
CA ALA A 187 19.98 3.47 -0.44
C ALA A 187 20.07 3.26 -1.96
N THR A 188 21.30 3.19 -2.46
CA THR A 188 21.61 3.07 -3.88
C THR A 188 21.56 1.61 -4.35
N GLY A 189 21.26 1.43 -5.63
CA GLY A 189 21.26 0.09 -6.23
C GLY A 189 19.99 -0.74 -5.96
N ARG A 190 18.93 -0.14 -5.44
CA ARG A 190 17.65 -0.84 -5.23
C ARG A 190 16.89 -0.96 -6.55
N PRO A 191 16.47 -2.16 -6.97
CA PRO A 191 15.65 -2.32 -8.15
C PRO A 191 14.27 -1.71 -7.93
N ILE A 192 13.87 -0.77 -8.78
CA ILE A 192 12.50 -0.23 -8.83
C ILE A 192 11.61 -0.97 -9.85
N LYS A 193 12.18 -1.94 -10.58
CA LYS A 193 11.50 -2.77 -11.58
C LYS A 193 11.82 -4.23 -11.35
N PHE A 194 10.87 -5.11 -11.68
CA PHE A 194 11.13 -6.54 -11.70
C PHE A 194 12.19 -6.88 -12.75
N SER A 195 13.09 -7.78 -12.38
CA SER A 195 14.11 -8.28 -13.28
C SER A 195 13.50 -9.15 -14.37
N MET A 196 14.11 -9.12 -15.55
CA MET A 196 13.78 -10.08 -16.58
C MET A 196 14.30 -11.48 -16.21
N THR A 197 13.49 -12.50 -16.48
CA THR A 197 13.85 -13.90 -16.22
C THR A 197 15.10 -14.31 -16.99
N ASP A 198 15.87 -15.23 -16.41
CA ASP A 198 17.09 -15.76 -17.03
C ASP A 198 16.80 -16.61 -18.26
N SER A 199 15.70 -17.33 -18.23
CA SER A 199 15.22 -18.12 -19.36
C SER A 199 14.95 -17.25 -20.59
N GLU A 200 14.33 -16.08 -20.43
CA GLU A 200 14.02 -15.20 -21.56
C GLU A 200 15.31 -14.69 -22.24
N ALA A 201 16.30 -14.26 -21.45
CA ALA A 201 17.57 -13.78 -21.97
C ALA A 201 18.46 -14.88 -22.57
N THR A 202 18.24 -16.15 -22.21
CA THR A 202 18.99 -17.28 -22.78
C THR A 202 18.38 -17.77 -24.09
N VAL A 203 17.06 -17.66 -24.28
CA VAL A 203 16.40 -18.13 -25.52
C VAL A 203 16.27 -17.04 -26.59
N ASN A 204 16.25 -15.76 -26.20
CA ASN A 204 16.08 -14.64 -27.12
C ASN A 204 17.40 -13.86 -27.30
N ALA A 205 18.09 -14.09 -28.40
CA ALA A 205 19.38 -13.44 -28.70
C ALA A 205 19.31 -11.91 -28.86
N ASN A 206 18.12 -11.32 -28.97
CA ASN A 206 17.95 -9.86 -29.00
C ASN A 206 17.95 -9.24 -27.60
N ILE A 207 17.94 -10.07 -26.55
CA ILE A 207 17.95 -9.62 -25.16
C ILE A 207 19.34 -9.83 -24.61
N GLN A 208 19.93 -8.75 -24.08
CA GLN A 208 21.25 -8.82 -23.47
C GLN A 208 21.18 -9.63 -22.16
N ASN A 209 21.91 -10.76 -22.13
CA ASN A 209 22.01 -11.60 -20.96
C ASN A 209 23.06 -11.10 -19.95
N ASP A 210 22.84 -9.90 -19.42
CA ASP A 210 23.68 -9.25 -18.42
C ASP A 210 22.83 -8.89 -17.20
N LEU A 211 23.24 -9.31 -16.00
CA LEU A 211 22.51 -9.04 -14.75
C LEU A 211 22.40 -7.54 -14.46
N ALA A 212 23.40 -6.73 -14.84
CA ALA A 212 23.35 -5.28 -14.66
C ALA A 212 22.31 -4.61 -15.58
N VAL A 213 21.99 -5.24 -16.72
CA VAL A 213 21.01 -4.75 -17.69
C VAL A 213 19.62 -5.35 -17.46
N ARG A 214 19.56 -6.62 -17.01
CA ARG A 214 18.32 -7.38 -16.79
C ARG A 214 17.67 -7.13 -15.44
N CYS A 215 18.45 -6.82 -14.40
CA CYS A 215 17.96 -6.88 -13.03
C CYS A 215 17.82 -5.53 -12.34
N LEU A 216 18.41 -4.46 -12.87
CA LEU A 216 18.69 -3.28 -12.06
C LEU A 216 18.76 -1.98 -12.90
N PRO A 217 17.64 -1.45 -13.43
CA PRO A 217 17.55 -0.01 -13.58
C PRO A 217 17.52 0.56 -12.15
N THR A 218 18.71 0.78 -11.60
CA THR A 218 18.89 1.39 -10.29
C THR A 218 18.53 2.87 -10.40
N THR A 219 18.08 3.46 -9.31
CA THR A 219 18.19 4.90 -9.10
C THR A 219 19.64 5.31 -8.94
#